data_AF-A0A1V9FWC9-F1
#
_entry.id   AF-A0A1V9FWC9-F1
#
_cell.length_a   1.000
_cell.length_b   1.000
_cell.length_c   1.000
_cell.angle_alpha   90.00
_cell.angle_beta   90.00
_cell.angle_gamma   90.00
#
_symmetry.space_group_name_H-M   'P 1'
#
loop_
_entity.id
_entity.type
_entity.pdbx_description
1 polymer ?
#
loop_
_entity_poly.entity_id
_entity_poly.type
_entity_poly.pdbx_seq_one_letter_code
_entity_poly.pdbx_strand_id
1 'polypeptide(L)'
;MNTYSSSDKNKNQHMPQYVVHKIGFFFTDENYEIEQERGNLVAISKSLEEAKATKFRADIESMKSQADNNAVIFYLENPNYEAITKKLTTYYNSEFGQFTSRIPPILLPYNMTDEQAAQFLSIMELTFHTIVEYGDDEVIDAAAFDLNNDEYCWF
;
A
#
# COMPACT_ATOMS: atom_id res chain seq x y z
N MET A 1 -27.12 -57.05 16.63
CA MET A 1 -27.76 -55.72 16.63
C MET A 1 -26.68 -54.72 16.26
N ASN A 2 -26.85 -54.08 15.09
CA ASN A 2 -25.98 -53.05 14.56
C ASN A 2 -26.55 -51.69 14.98
N THR A 3 -25.76 -50.80 15.58
CA THR A 3 -25.94 -49.35 15.44
C THR A 3 -24.61 -48.61 15.62
N TYR A 4 -24.06 -48.15 14.48
CA TYR A 4 -23.42 -46.85 14.19
C TYR A 4 -22.56 -46.22 15.31
N SER A 5 -21.23 -46.19 15.21
CA SER A 5 -20.37 -45.43 14.27
C SER A 5 -20.61 -43.92 14.28
N SER A 6 -19.67 -43.24 14.95
CA SER A 6 -19.04 -41.94 14.66
C SER A 6 -19.73 -40.97 13.71
N SER A 7 -19.90 -39.74 14.17
CA SER A 7 -19.68 -38.57 13.32
C SER A 7 -19.46 -37.35 14.19
N ASP A 8 -18.17 -37.06 14.43
CA ASP A 8 -17.64 -35.73 14.66
C ASP A 8 -18.31 -34.75 13.68
N LYS A 9 -19.19 -33.89 14.20
CA LYS A 9 -19.69 -32.77 13.41
C LYS A 9 -18.57 -31.74 13.32
N ASN A 10 -17.94 -31.75 12.15
CA ASN A 10 -17.21 -30.64 11.54
C ASN A 10 -17.49 -29.31 12.24
N LYS A 11 -16.54 -28.87 13.06
CA LYS A 11 -16.34 -27.43 13.24
C LYS A 11 -15.97 -26.93 11.86
N ASN A 12 -16.93 -26.32 11.14
CA ASN A 12 -16.60 -25.44 10.03
C ASN A 12 -15.70 -24.36 10.63
N GLN A 13 -14.40 -24.57 10.50
CA GLN A 13 -13.38 -23.62 10.90
C GLN A 13 -13.54 -22.46 9.93
N HIS A 14 -14.24 -21.42 10.39
CA HIS A 14 -14.35 -20.13 9.72
C HIS A 14 -12.95 -19.62 9.39
N MET A 15 -12.74 -19.27 8.13
CA MET A 15 -11.48 -18.73 7.65
C MET A 15 -11.74 -17.29 7.19
N PRO A 16 -11.36 -16.27 7.97
CA PRO A 16 -11.52 -14.87 7.57
C PRO A 16 -10.82 -14.61 6.24
N GLN A 17 -11.41 -13.75 5.42
CA GLN A 17 -10.81 -13.32 4.15
C GLN A 17 -10.14 -11.96 4.36
N TYR A 18 -8.87 -11.87 3.96
CA TYR A 18 -8.08 -10.65 4.03
C TYR A 18 -7.96 -10.08 2.62
N VAL A 19 -8.50 -8.90 2.40
CA VAL A 19 -8.50 -8.25 1.09
C VAL A 19 -7.53 -7.09 1.11
N VAL A 20 -6.63 -7.07 0.13
CA VAL A 20 -5.74 -5.93 -0.11
C VAL A 20 -6.47 -4.97 -1.03
N HIS A 21 -6.68 -3.75 -0.56
CA HIS A 21 -7.26 -2.66 -1.34
C HIS A 21 -6.18 -1.62 -1.66
N LYS A 22 -6.23 -1.05 -2.86
CA LYS A 22 -5.54 0.20 -3.17
C LYS A 22 -6.25 1.32 -2.42
N ILE A 23 -5.49 2.14 -1.70
CA ILE A 23 -6.00 3.33 -1.07
C ILE A 23 -6.28 4.36 -2.18
N GLY A 24 -7.48 4.92 -2.19
CA GLY A 24 -7.79 6.06 -3.05
C GLY A 24 -7.10 7.30 -2.50
N PHE A 25 -6.18 7.89 -3.28
CA PHE A 25 -5.56 9.18 -2.99
C PHE A 25 -6.22 10.23 -3.87
N PHE A 26 -6.77 11.29 -3.26
CA PHE A 26 -7.17 12.48 -4.00
C PHE A 26 -6.09 13.56 -3.85
N PHE A 27 -5.60 14.05 -4.99
CA PHE A 27 -4.82 15.27 -5.05
C PHE A 27 -5.82 16.43 -5.14
N THR A 28 -5.98 17.17 -4.05
CA THR A 28 -6.64 18.48 -4.11
C THR A 28 -5.60 19.52 -4.54
N ASP A 29 -6.02 20.70 -5.01
CA ASP A 29 -5.10 21.78 -5.41
C ASP A 29 -4.13 22.21 -4.29
N GLU A 30 -4.38 21.78 -3.05
CA GLU A 30 -3.60 22.13 -1.87
C GLU A 30 -2.91 20.90 -1.24
N ASN A 31 -3.59 19.74 -1.03
CA ASN A 31 -3.11 18.68 -0.11
C ASN A 31 -3.53 17.21 -0.45
N TYR A 32 -2.97 16.25 0.31
CA TYR A 32 -3.28 14.80 0.32
C TYR A 32 -4.48 14.43 1.19
N GLU A 33 -5.48 13.74 0.64
CA GLU A 33 -6.58 13.17 1.43
C GLU A 33 -6.81 11.67 1.13
N ILE A 34 -6.94 10.87 2.20
CA ILE A 34 -7.35 9.44 2.14
C ILE A 34 -8.87 9.39 2.29
N GLU A 35 -9.60 9.15 1.20
CA GLU A 35 -11.07 9.14 1.26
C GLU A 35 -11.68 7.78 1.61
N GLN A 36 -11.08 6.65 1.18
CA GLN A 36 -11.71 5.33 1.31
C GLN A 36 -10.71 4.23 1.68
N GLU A 37 -10.99 3.53 2.79
CA GLU A 37 -10.26 2.31 3.19
C GLU A 37 -10.52 1.12 2.25
N ARG A 38 -11.54 1.18 1.39
CA ARG A 38 -11.98 0.10 0.49
C ARG A 38 -12.01 0.55 -0.97
N GLY A 39 -10.87 0.99 -1.51
CA GLY A 39 -10.72 1.30 -2.94
C GLY A 39 -10.60 0.05 -3.82
N ASN A 40 -9.87 0.12 -4.94
CA ASN A 40 -9.75 -0.99 -5.89
C ASN A 40 -9.17 -2.26 -5.24
N LEU A 41 -9.76 -3.41 -5.57
CA LEU A 41 -9.30 -4.70 -5.07
C LEU A 41 -7.98 -5.09 -5.74
N VAL A 42 -6.95 -5.38 -4.95
CA VAL A 42 -5.65 -5.85 -5.45
C VAL A 42 -5.52 -7.36 -5.31
N ALA A 43 -5.92 -7.91 -4.17
CA ALA A 43 -5.87 -9.35 -3.93
C ALA A 43 -6.81 -9.77 -2.81
N ILE A 44 -7.24 -11.04 -2.85
CA ILE A 44 -7.97 -11.71 -1.76
C ILE A 44 -7.09 -12.84 -1.26
N SER A 45 -6.89 -12.90 0.06
CA SER A 45 -6.07 -13.90 0.74
C SER A 45 -6.86 -14.60 1.84
N LYS A 46 -6.46 -15.82 2.14
CA LYS A 46 -6.99 -16.62 3.25
C LYS A 46 -6.19 -16.48 4.55
N SER A 47 -5.08 -15.76 4.51
CA SER A 47 -4.22 -15.52 5.68
C SER A 47 -3.72 -14.08 5.73
N LEU A 48 -3.64 -13.55 6.94
CA LEU A 48 -3.11 -12.21 7.18
C LEU A 48 -1.66 -12.07 6.70
N GLU A 49 -0.85 -13.12 6.85
CA GLU A 49 0.56 -13.10 6.42
C GLU A 49 0.71 -13.03 4.89
N GLU A 50 -0.10 -13.79 4.15
CA GLU A 50 -0.13 -13.68 2.69
C GLU A 50 -0.67 -12.32 2.22
N ALA A 51 -1.67 -11.76 2.93
CA ALA A 51 -2.18 -10.43 2.64
C ALA A 51 -1.11 -9.35 2.89
N LYS A 52 -0.36 -9.43 3.99
CA LYS A 52 0.77 -8.53 4.29
C LYS A 52 1.86 -8.61 3.23
N ALA A 53 2.25 -9.81 2.83
CA ALA A 53 3.26 -10.00 1.78
C ALA A 53 2.79 -9.44 0.43
N THR A 54 1.51 -9.63 0.09
CA THR A 54 0.92 -9.12 -1.15
C THR A 54 0.82 -7.60 -1.13
N LYS A 55 0.33 -7.02 -0.03
CA LYS A 55 0.28 -5.57 0.21
C LYS A 55 1.67 -4.95 0.06
N PHE A 56 2.69 -5.52 0.71
CA PHE A 56 4.06 -5.00 0.65
C PHE A 56 4.62 -5.00 -0.78
N ARG A 57 4.39 -6.06 -1.55
CA ARG A 57 4.78 -6.10 -2.97
C ARG A 57 4.03 -5.07 -3.81
N ALA A 58 2.73 -4.92 -3.59
CA ALA A 58 1.93 -3.93 -4.30
C ALA A 58 2.37 -2.49 -3.97
N ASP A 59 2.71 -2.20 -2.71
CA ASP A 59 3.27 -0.92 -2.30
C ASP A 59 4.62 -0.64 -2.99
N ILE A 60 5.51 -1.63 -3.10
CA ILE A 60 6.78 -1.50 -3.83
C ILE A 60 6.52 -1.13 -5.29
N GLU A 61 5.61 -1.84 -5.97
CA GLU A 61 5.31 -1.58 -7.38
C GLU A 61 4.66 -0.21 -7.59
N SER A 62 3.77 0.21 -6.70
CA SER A 62 3.21 1.57 -6.72
C SER A 62 4.29 2.61 -6.47
N MET A 63 5.18 2.41 -5.49
CA MET A 63 6.29 3.32 -5.23
C MET A 63 7.21 3.46 -6.45
N LYS A 64 7.49 2.36 -7.16
CA LYS A 64 8.30 2.36 -8.39
C LYS A 64 7.61 3.10 -9.54
N SER A 65 6.28 3.08 -9.61
CA SER A 65 5.54 3.83 -10.62
C SER A 65 5.65 5.35 -10.43
N GLN A 66 5.96 5.81 -9.22
CA GLN A 66 6.18 7.22 -8.87
C GLN A 66 7.55 7.76 -9.31
N ALA A 67 8.27 7.05 -10.17
CA ALA A 67 9.55 7.50 -10.74
C ALA A 67 9.44 8.93 -11.28
N ASP A 68 10.48 9.74 -11.05
CA ASP A 68 10.58 11.16 -11.44
C ASP A 68 9.55 12.12 -10.80
N ASN A 69 8.62 11.63 -9.98
CA ASN A 69 7.76 12.49 -9.16
C ASN A 69 8.58 13.14 -8.02
N ASN A 70 8.16 14.34 -7.61
CA ASN A 70 8.77 15.05 -6.48
C ASN A 70 8.33 14.41 -5.16
N ALA A 71 9.19 13.64 -4.50
CA ALA A 71 8.90 12.94 -3.24
C ALA A 71 8.24 13.81 -2.17
N VAL A 72 8.54 15.12 -2.13
CA VAL A 72 7.99 16.07 -1.14
C VAL A 72 6.47 16.07 -1.12
N ILE A 73 5.84 15.83 -2.28
CA ILE A 73 4.39 15.84 -2.41
C ILE A 73 3.80 14.89 -1.37
N PHE A 74 4.24 13.64 -1.30
CA PHE A 74 3.64 12.59 -0.47
C PHE A 74 3.64 12.82 1.04
N TYR A 75 4.45 13.75 1.54
CA TYR A 75 4.62 13.97 2.97
C TYR A 75 4.60 15.43 3.40
N LEU A 76 4.26 16.36 2.50
CA LEU A 76 4.25 17.80 2.79
C LEU A 76 3.39 18.14 4.02
N GLU A 77 2.19 17.55 4.08
CA GLU A 77 1.21 17.74 5.16
C GLU A 77 1.36 16.73 6.30
N ASN A 78 2.36 15.85 6.23
CA ASN A 78 2.58 14.88 7.30
C ASN A 78 3.06 15.63 8.57
N PRO A 79 2.47 15.37 9.75
CA PRO A 79 2.92 15.98 11.01
C PRO A 79 4.43 15.81 11.30
N ASN A 80 5.05 14.79 10.71
CA ASN A 80 6.47 14.49 10.82
C ASN A 80 7.33 15.05 9.66
N TYR A 81 6.82 16.01 8.87
CA TYR A 81 7.47 16.57 7.67
C TYR A 81 8.97 16.86 7.84
N GLU A 82 9.36 17.58 8.90
CA GLU A 82 10.77 17.93 9.13
C GLU A 82 11.64 16.69 9.39
N ALA A 83 11.10 15.71 10.14
CA ALA A 83 11.80 14.47 10.44
C ALA A 83 11.96 13.60 9.19
N ILE A 84 10.91 13.49 8.37
CA ILE A 84 10.94 12.77 7.08
C ILE A 84 11.96 13.43 6.15
N THR A 85 11.90 14.75 5.99
CA THR A 85 12.85 15.51 5.14
C THR A 85 14.30 15.25 5.54
N LYS A 86 14.59 15.23 6.84
CA LYS A 86 15.93 14.94 7.36
C LYS A 86 16.38 13.51 7.05
N LYS A 87 15.51 12.51 7.28
CA LYS A 87 15.78 11.10 6.97
C LYS A 87 16.04 10.92 5.47
N LEU A 88 15.19 11.51 4.63
CA LEU A 88 15.28 11.42 3.18
C LEU A 88 16.58 12.08 2.66
N THR A 89 16.91 13.28 3.16
CA THR A 89 18.19 13.95 2.83
C THR A 89 19.40 13.09 3.22
N THR A 90 19.33 12.42 4.38
CA THR A 90 20.40 11.53 4.83
C THR A 90 20.55 10.33 3.89
N TYR A 91 19.44 9.70 3.55
CA TYR A 91 19.40 8.56 2.64
C TYR A 91 19.90 8.92 1.22
N TYR A 92 19.48 10.06 0.68
CA TYR A 92 19.97 10.49 -0.64
C TYR A 92 21.48 10.73 -0.65
N ASN A 93 22.02 11.34 0.40
CA ASN A 93 23.44 11.57 0.50
C ASN A 93 24.24 10.26 0.62
N SER A 94 23.70 9.23 1.30
CA SER A 94 24.37 7.93 1.40
C SER A 94 24.31 7.12 0.11
N GLU A 95 23.14 7.08 -0.54
CA GLU A 95 22.91 6.20 -1.69
C GLU A 95 23.33 6.81 -3.02
N PHE A 96 23.16 8.13 -3.20
CA PHE A 96 23.37 8.81 -4.50
C PHE A 96 24.54 9.80 -4.47
N GLY A 97 25.21 9.96 -3.32
CA GLY A 97 26.50 10.62 -3.21
C GLY A 97 26.52 12.15 -3.36
N GLN A 98 25.41 12.83 -3.68
CA GLN A 98 25.31 14.29 -3.71
C GLN A 98 23.87 14.79 -3.55
N PHE A 99 23.53 15.39 -2.40
CA PHE A 99 22.39 16.31 -2.29
C PHE A 99 22.87 17.64 -1.70
N THR A 100 23.20 18.59 -2.57
CA THR A 100 23.56 19.97 -2.18
C THR A 100 22.52 20.96 -2.67
N SER A 101 21.31 20.97 -2.10
CA SER A 101 20.52 22.20 -2.14
C SER A 101 19.49 22.27 -1.02
N ARG A 102 19.45 23.46 -0.40
CA ARG A 102 18.47 23.88 0.60
C ARG A 102 17.12 24.22 -0.08
N ILE A 103 16.48 23.26 -0.79
CA ILE A 103 15.22 23.35 -1.60
C ILE A 103 15.51 23.66 -3.09
N PRO A 104 15.36 22.70 -4.05
CA PRO A 104 14.10 22.34 -4.75
C PRO A 104 14.02 20.81 -5.08
N PRO A 105 13.08 20.28 -5.92
CA PRO A 105 12.36 19.02 -5.66
C PRO A 105 13.27 17.79 -5.47
N ILE A 106 12.91 16.95 -4.51
CA ILE A 106 13.54 15.64 -4.30
C ILE A 106 12.88 14.67 -5.26
N LEU A 107 13.46 14.49 -6.45
CA LEU A 107 12.89 13.58 -7.45
C LEU A 107 13.17 12.13 -7.09
N LEU A 108 12.13 11.31 -7.13
CA LEU A 108 12.25 9.86 -6.94
C LEU A 108 13.07 9.24 -8.08
N PRO A 109 14.02 8.33 -7.80
CA PRO A 109 14.88 7.78 -8.83
C PRO A 109 14.09 7.00 -9.89
N TYR A 110 14.43 7.18 -11.17
CA TYR A 110 13.76 6.48 -12.26
C TYR A 110 13.89 4.95 -12.21
N ASN A 111 15.06 4.45 -11.79
CA ASN A 111 15.36 3.02 -11.73
C ASN A 111 15.53 2.55 -10.27
N MET A 112 14.49 2.73 -9.45
CA MET A 112 14.49 2.22 -8.08
C MET A 112 14.54 0.69 -8.05
N THR A 113 15.44 0.14 -7.22
CA THR A 113 15.34 -1.27 -6.81
C THR A 113 14.21 -1.47 -5.81
N ASP A 114 13.79 -2.71 -5.58
CA ASP A 114 12.77 -3.03 -4.59
C ASP A 114 13.20 -2.62 -3.18
N GLU A 115 14.48 -2.73 -2.86
CA GLU A 115 15.05 -2.26 -1.58
C GLU A 115 14.96 -0.74 -1.46
N GLN A 116 15.26 -0.02 -2.53
CA GLN A 116 15.17 1.44 -2.53
C GLN A 116 13.71 1.90 -2.38
N ALA A 117 12.79 1.27 -3.10
CA ALA A 117 11.36 1.52 -2.99
C ALA A 117 10.85 1.25 -1.55
N ALA A 118 11.26 0.15 -0.94
CA ALA A 118 10.92 -0.17 0.44
C ALA A 118 11.48 0.87 1.43
N GLN A 119 12.69 1.39 1.20
CA GLN A 119 13.26 2.46 2.02
C GLN A 119 12.50 3.77 1.87
N PHE A 120 12.09 4.14 0.65
CA PHE A 120 11.26 5.32 0.43
C PHE A 120 9.92 5.24 1.16
N LEU A 121 9.21 4.12 1.01
CA LEU A 121 7.97 3.85 1.74
C LEU A 121 8.17 4.00 3.26
N SER A 122 9.24 3.42 3.81
CA SER A 122 9.54 3.48 5.23
C SER A 122 9.92 4.88 5.71
N ILE A 123 10.72 5.64 4.94
CA ILE A 123 11.19 6.97 5.34
C ILE A 123 10.05 7.98 5.30
N MET A 124 9.22 7.92 4.26
CA MET A 124 8.08 8.82 4.05
C MET A 124 6.84 8.43 4.85
N GLU A 125 6.90 7.29 5.56
CA GLU A 125 5.77 6.75 6.32
C GLU A 125 4.53 6.55 5.42
N LEU A 126 4.78 6.09 4.18
CA LEU A 126 3.81 5.99 3.11
C LEU A 126 3.35 4.55 2.91
N THR A 127 2.07 4.40 2.57
CA THR A 127 1.47 3.13 2.16
C THR A 127 0.48 3.43 1.04
N PHE A 128 0.46 2.64 -0.02
CA PHE A 128 -0.49 2.78 -1.14
C PHE A 128 -1.67 1.83 -1.02
N HIS A 129 -1.55 0.83 -0.15
CA HIS A 129 -2.55 -0.21 0.04
C HIS A 129 -2.94 -0.36 1.50
N THR A 130 -4.10 -0.96 1.75
CA THR A 130 -4.55 -1.36 3.08
C THR A 130 -5.07 -2.80 3.05
N ILE A 131 -5.09 -3.45 4.20
CA ILE A 131 -5.67 -4.79 4.37
C ILE A 131 -6.94 -4.63 5.18
N VAL A 132 -8.04 -5.10 4.61
CA VAL A 132 -9.34 -5.15 5.28
C VAL A 132 -9.70 -6.61 5.53
N GLU A 133 -10.09 -6.91 6.77
CA GLU A 133 -10.63 -8.21 7.14
C GLU A 133 -12.13 -8.21 6.86
N TYR A 134 -12.57 -9.14 6.01
CA TYR A 134 -13.97 -9.32 5.67
C TYR A 134 -14.57 -10.43 6.52
N GLY A 135 -15.75 -10.14 7.08
CA GLY A 135 -16.60 -11.12 7.74
C GLY A 135 -17.19 -12.12 6.76
N ASP A 136 -17.64 -13.25 7.28
CA ASP A 136 -18.08 -14.39 6.48
C ASP A 136 -19.38 -14.17 5.70
N ASP A 137 -20.13 -13.12 6.05
CA ASP A 137 -21.38 -12.68 5.44
C ASP A 137 -21.20 -11.56 4.41
N GLU A 138 -20.00 -10.99 4.29
CA GLU A 138 -19.69 -9.98 3.29
C GLU A 138 -19.31 -10.64 1.95
N VAL A 139 -20.12 -10.40 0.91
CA VAL A 139 -19.79 -10.82 -0.45
C VAL A 139 -18.89 -9.78 -1.10
N ILE A 140 -17.66 -10.18 -1.41
CA ILE A 140 -16.74 -9.35 -2.19
C ILE A 140 -17.15 -9.43 -3.67
N ASP A 141 -17.84 -8.41 -4.17
CA ASP A 141 -18.12 -8.28 -5.60
C ASP A 141 -16.88 -7.72 -6.31
N ALA A 142 -15.99 -8.61 -6.75
CA ALA A 142 -14.79 -8.23 -7.49
C ALA A 142 -15.09 -7.48 -8.80
N ALA A 143 -16.30 -7.62 -9.36
CA ALA A 143 -16.70 -6.92 -10.59
C ALA A 143 -17.24 -5.49 -10.33
N ALA A 144 -17.61 -5.18 -9.08
CA ALA A 144 -17.93 -3.82 -8.65
C ALA A 144 -16.67 -2.94 -8.51
N PHE A 145 -15.51 -3.57 -8.34
CA PHE A 145 -14.21 -2.89 -8.37
C PHE A 145 -13.68 -2.95 -9.79
N ASP A 146 -13.72 -1.84 -10.52
CA ASP A 146 -13.19 -1.82 -11.88
C ASP A 146 -11.65 -1.85 -11.84
N LEU A 147 -11.10 -3.05 -12.00
CA LEU A 147 -9.67 -3.35 -12.01
C LEU A 147 -8.92 -2.73 -13.20
N ASN A 148 -9.64 -2.29 -14.23
CA ASN A 148 -9.08 -1.62 -15.41
C ASN A 148 -9.48 -0.14 -15.45
N ASN A 149 -10.28 0.33 -14.49
CA ASN A 149 -10.59 1.73 -14.39
C ASN A 149 -9.46 2.47 -13.70
N ASP A 150 -8.51 2.87 -14.53
CA ASP A 150 -7.52 3.88 -14.22
C ASP A 150 -8.17 5.29 -14.14
N GLU A 151 -9.50 5.47 -14.00
CA GLU A 151 -10.07 6.80 -13.67
C GLU A 151 -9.65 7.29 -12.28
N TYR A 152 -9.19 6.38 -11.41
CA TYR A 152 -8.35 6.73 -10.25
C TYR A 152 -6.86 6.58 -10.61
N CYS A 153 -6.49 7.05 -11.79
CA CYS A 153 -5.14 7.50 -12.14
C CYS A 153 -4.75 8.56 -11.12
N TRP A 154 -3.50 8.58 -10.67
CA TRP A 154 -2.55 9.64 -11.00
C TRP A 154 -1.11 9.13 -10.77
N PHE A 155 -0.22 9.67 -11.59
CA PHE A 155 1.19 9.34 -11.87
C PHE A 155 1.99 8.88 -10.67
#